data_AF-A0A168MKQ0-F1
#
_entry.id   AF-A0A168MKQ0-F1
#
_cell.length_a   1.000
_cell.length_b   1.000
_cell.length_c   1.000
_cell.angle_alpha   90.00
_cell.angle_beta   90.00
_cell.angle_gamma   90.00
#
_symmetry.space_group_name_H-M   'P 1'
#
loop_
_entity.id
_entity.type
_entity.pdbx_description
1 polymer ?
#
loop_
_entity_poly.entity_id
_entity_poly.type
_entity_poly.pdbx_seq_one_letter_code
_entity_poly.pdbx_strand_id
1 'polypeptide(L)' 'QGLDCLHKYGRFHGDIKPANVLVSEIGEIKLTDFGLCGSTNSAYRHLRGTPMVSL' A
#
# COMPACT_ATOMS: atom_id res chain seq x y z
N GLN A 1 -10.61 -5.02 -4.66
CA GLN A 1 -11.00 -3.88 -5.54
C GLN A 1 -10.03 -2.71 -5.44
N GLY A 2 -9.77 -2.12 -4.26
CA GLY A 2 -8.86 -0.96 -4.15
C GLY A 2 -7.43 -1.20 -4.67
N LEU A 3 -6.79 -2.30 -4.27
CA LEU A 3 -5.45 -2.65 -4.75
C LEU A 3 -5.43 -3.03 -6.24
N ASP A 4 -6.47 -3.71 -6.71
CA ASP A 4 -6.65 -4.07 -8.13
C ASP A 4 -6.78 -2.82 -9.00
N CYS A 5 -7.50 -1.78 -8.53
CA CYS A 5 -7.53 -0.47 -9.20
C CYS A 5 -6.14 0.15 -9.26
N LEU A 6 -5.39 0.17 -8.16
CA LEU A 6 -4.04 0.73 -8.11
C LEU A 6 -3.11 0.02 -9.12
N HIS A 7 -3.19 -1.31 -9.18
CA HIS A 7 -2.40 -2.14 -10.07
C HIS A 7 -2.74 -1.92 -11.55
N LYS A 8 -4.02 -1.69 -11.89
CA LYS A 8 -4.44 -1.32 -13.26
C LYS A 8 -3.80 -0.03 -13.77
N TYR A 9 -3.43 0.87 -12.86
CA TYR A 9 -2.69 2.09 -13.19
C TYR A 9 -1.15 1.91 -13.17
N GLY A 10 -0.66 0.66 -13.12
CA GLY A 10 0.78 0.36 -13.08
C GLY A 10 1.46 0.87 -11.81
N ARG A 11 0.70 0.97 -10.70
CA ARG A 11 1.19 1.43 -9.41
C ARG A 11 1.06 0.35 -8.35
N PHE A 12 1.91 0.38 -7.34
CA PHE A 12 1.83 -0.46 -6.15
C PHE A 12 1.88 0.43 -4.90
N HIS A 13 1.27 0.01 -3.80
CA HIS A 13 1.16 0.84 -2.60
C HIS A 13 2.45 0.90 -1.77
N GLY A 14 3.16 -0.22 -1.67
CA GLY A 14 4.47 -0.30 -0.98
C GLY A 14 4.43 -0.41 0.55
N ASP A 15 3.27 -0.30 1.21
CA ASP A 15 3.15 -0.40 2.68
C ASP A 15 1.78 -0.92 3.13
N ILE A 16 1.40 -2.11 2.66
CA ILE A 16 0.11 -2.72 3.05
C ILE A 16 0.23 -3.31 4.45
N LYS A 17 -0.48 -2.70 5.41
CA LYS A 17 -0.58 -3.11 6.81
C LYS A 17 -1.89 -2.62 7.42
N PRO A 18 -2.39 -3.21 8.53
CA PRO A 18 -3.67 -2.81 9.13
C PRO A 18 -3.77 -1.33 9.48
N ALA A 19 -2.67 -0.71 9.91
CA ALA A 19 -2.62 0.74 10.20
C ALA A 19 -2.89 1.62 8.96
N ASN A 20 -2.73 1.08 7.75
CA ASN A 20 -2.97 1.76 6.47
C ASN A 20 -4.30 1.33 5.82
N VAL A 21 -5.18 0.68 6.57
CA VAL A 21 -6.52 0.26 6.14
C VAL A 21 -7.54 0.93 7.05
N LEU A 22 -8.30 1.88 6.50
CA LEU A 22 -9.36 2.58 7.21
C LEU A 22 -10.70 1.89 6.95
N VAL A 23 -11.57 1.92 7.96
CA VAL A 23 -12.96 1.47 7.87
C VAL A 23 -13.86 2.67 8.14
N SER A 24 -14.76 2.98 7.21
CA SER A 24 -15.75 4.05 7.41
C SER A 24 -16.88 3.62 8.34
N GLU A 25 -17.68 4.57 8.82
CA GLU A 25 -18.85 4.30 9.69
C GLU A 25 -19.89 3.36 9.06
N ILE A 26 -19.93 3.30 7.73
CA ILE A 26 -20.81 2.41 6.96
C ILE A 26 -20.11 1.10 6.53
N GLY A 27 -18.91 0.83 7.02
CA GLY A 27 -18.18 -0.42 6.77
C GLY A 27 -17.35 -0.47 5.48
N GLU A 28 -17.15 0.66 4.78
CA GLU A 28 -16.28 0.68 3.60
C GLU A 28 -14.80 0.61 3.98
N ILE A 29 -14.03 -0.17 3.24
CA ILE A 29 -12.58 -0.28 3.42
C ILE A 29 -11.86 0.68 2.45
N LYS A 30 -10.95 1.51 2.97
CA LYS A 30 -10.13 2.45 2.20
C LYS A 30 -8.65 2.31 2.54
N LEU A 31 -7.79 2.32 1.51
CA LEU A 31 -6.34 2.35 1.70
C LEU A 31 -5.90 3.78 1.99
N THR A 32 -4.90 3.94 2.86
CA THR A 32 -4.28 5.24 3.20
C THR A 32 -2.75 5.11 3.21
N ASP A 33 -2.06 6.24 3.33
CA ASP A 33 -0.60 6.35 3.37
C ASP A 33 0.11 5.83 2.10
N PHE A 34 -0.02 6.60 1.02
CA PHE A 34 0.65 6.34 -0.26
C PHE A 34 2.11 6.82 -0.30
N GLY A 35 2.75 7.05 0.85
CA GLY A 35 4.12 7.57 0.94
C GLY A 35 5.18 6.65 0.29
N LEU A 36 4.89 5.36 0.18
CA LEU A 36 5.73 4.36 -0.51
C LEU A 36 5.16 3.92 -1.87
N CYS A 37 4.15 4.62 -2.40
CA CYS A 37 3.54 4.27 -3.67
C CYS A 37 4.54 4.47 -4.82
N GLY A 38 4.70 3.45 -5.66
CA GLY A 38 5.67 3.47 -6.75
C GLY A 38 5.09 2.97 -8.07
N SER A 39 5.83 3.19 -9.16
CA SER A 39 5.50 2.66 -10.47
C SER A 39 6.18 1.31 -10.68
N THR A 40 5.45 0.35 -11.25
CA THR A 40 5.97 -0.99 -11.58
C THR A 40 7.14 -0.96 -12.56
N ASN A 41 7.35 0.15 -13.28
CA ASN A 41 8.44 0.32 -14.25
C ASN A 41 9.70 0.99 -13.66
N SER A 42 9.70 1.31 -12.36
CA SER A 42 10.85 1.91 -11.68
C SER A 42 11.77 0.81 -11.14
N ALA A 43 13.05 0.83 -11.49
CA ALA A 43 14.04 -0.08 -10.91
C ALA A 43 14.02 0.06 -9.37
N TYR A 44 13.56 -0.98 -8.67
CA TYR A 44 13.38 -1.01 -7.22
C TYR A 44 14.72 -0.82 -6.50
N ARG A 45 15.12 0.44 -6.29
CA ARG A 45 16.19 0.81 -5.38
C ARG A 45 15.53 1.35 -4.13
N HIS A 46 15.27 0.45 -3.19
CA HIS A 46 15.31 0.62 -1.73
C HIS A 46 14.40 -0.44 -1.10
N LEU A 47 14.96 -1.28 -0.25
CA LEU A 47 14.20 -2.03 0.75
C LEU A 47 13.47 -1.00 1.63
N ARG A 48 12.18 -0.81 1.39
CA ARG A 48 11.30 0.02 2.21
C ARG A 48 10.02 -0.77 2.49
N GLY A 49 9.59 -0.68 3.73
CA GLY A 49 8.54 -1.47 4.35
C GLY A 49 8.78 -1.43 5.86
N THR A 50 7.73 -1.62 6.65
CA THR A 50 7.92 -1.70 8.10
C THR A 50 8.70 -2.99 8.40
N PRO A 51 9.88 -2.95 9.05
CA PRO A 51 10.54 -4.19 9.48
C PRO A 51 9.59 -4.92 10.43
N MET A 52 9.25 -6.16 10.11
CA MET A 52 8.52 -7.01 11.04
C MET A 52 9.39 -7.13 12.29
N VAL A 53 8.86 -6.67 13.44
CA VAL A 53 9.55 -6.74 14.73
C VAL A 53 10.02 -8.20 14.91
N SER A 54 11.33 -8.42 14.87
CA SER A 54 11.90 -9.74 15.18
C SER A 54 11.78 -9.91 16.69
N LEU A 55 10.85 -10.77 17.11
CA LEU A 55 10.99 -11.45 18.39
C LEU A 55 12.06 -12.54 18.27
#